data_AF-A0A0X8VCA5-F1
#
_entry.id   AF-A0A0X8VCA5-F1
#
_cell.length_a   1.000
_cell.length_b   1.000
_cell.length_c   1.000
_cell.angle_alpha   90.00
_cell.angle_beta   90.00
_cell.angle_gamma   90.00
#
_symmetry.space_group_name_H-M   'P 1'
#
loop_
_entity.id
_entity.type
_entity.pdbx_description
1 polymer ?
#
loop_
_entity_poly.entity_id
_entity_poly.type
_entity_poly.pdbx_seq_one_letter_code
_entity_poly.pdbx_strand_id
1 'polypeptide(L)' 'MKTTKRWDDVPVIFDLAFAATLTGFSSERLRQLSRAGEFPARKIGIGNHAVWRIDKDEFVSWWESKKIQGVDKHAKYT' A
#
# COMPACT_ATOMS: atom_id res chain seq x y z
N MET A 1 -2.64 12.60 24.95
CA MET A 1 -2.85 11.28 24.32
C MET A 1 -4.07 11.39 23.42
N LYS A 2 -3.94 11.27 22.09
CA LYS A 2 -5.08 11.40 21.16
C LYS A 2 -6.02 10.21 21.39
N THR A 3 -7.25 10.48 21.80
CA THR A 3 -8.29 9.45 21.96
C THR A 3 -8.99 9.27 20.62
N THR A 4 -8.66 8.19 19.94
CA THR A 4 -9.24 7.78 18.67
C THR A 4 -10.72 7.39 18.89
N LYS A 5 -11.67 8.26 18.52
CA LYS A 5 -13.11 8.02 18.72
C LYS A 5 -13.80 7.43 17.48
N ARG A 6 -13.13 7.41 16.33
CA ARG A 6 -13.64 6.89 15.05
C ARG A 6 -12.74 5.77 14.57
N TRP A 7 -13.33 4.78 13.92
CA TRP A 7 -12.60 3.64 13.39
C TRP A 7 -11.55 4.04 12.33
N ASP A 8 -11.81 5.12 11.60
CA ASP A 8 -10.90 5.60 10.56
C ASP A 8 -9.56 6.11 11.10
N ASP A 9 -9.57 6.64 12.32
CA ASP A 9 -8.41 7.23 12.98
C ASP A 9 -7.48 6.15 13.60
N VAL A 10 -7.85 4.87 13.49
CA VAL A 10 -7.04 3.76 14.02
C VAL A 10 -5.78 3.59 13.15
N PRO A 11 -4.56 3.65 13.74
CA PRO A 11 -3.33 3.47 12.99
C PRO A 11 -3.15 1.99 12.65
N VAL A 12 -3.65 1.60 11.47
CA VAL A 12 -3.59 0.23 10.99
C VAL A 12 -2.33 0.04 10.16
N ILE A 13 -1.53 -0.97 10.54
CA ILE A 13 -0.36 -1.42 9.81
C ILE A 13 -0.56 -2.88 9.41
N PHE A 14 -0.30 -3.21 8.14
CA PHE A 14 -0.48 -4.56 7.61
C PHE A 14 0.69 -5.01 6.73
N ASP A 15 0.65 -6.26 6.26
CA ASP A 15 1.71 -6.90 5.48
C ASP A 15 1.41 -6.95 3.97
N LEU A 16 2.39 -7.40 3.20
CA LEU A 16 2.25 -7.56 1.74
C LEU A 16 1.23 -8.64 1.35
N ALA A 17 0.95 -9.62 2.20
CA ALA A 17 -0.03 -10.66 1.90
C ALA A 17 -1.45 -10.08 1.95
N PHE A 18 -1.74 -9.25 2.93
CA PHE A 18 -3.00 -8.51 3.01
C PHE A 18 -3.11 -7.46 1.88
N ALA A 19 -2.01 -6.78 1.54
CA ALA A 19 -2.03 -5.88 0.39
C ALA A 19 -2.31 -6.60 -0.94
N ALA A 20 -1.81 -7.83 -1.10
CA ALA A 20 -2.08 -8.66 -2.27
C ALA A 20 -3.57 -8.98 -2.42
N THR A 21 -4.27 -9.29 -1.32
CA THR A 21 -5.71 -9.55 -1.36
C THR A 21 -6.53 -8.31 -1.73
N LEU A 22 -6.10 -7.12 -1.27
CA LEU A 22 -6.79 -5.86 -1.58
C LEU A 22 -6.57 -5.40 -3.03
N THR A 23 -5.35 -5.59 -3.54
CA THR A 23 -4.94 -5.02 -4.84
C THR A 23 -5.08 -5.98 -6.01
N GLY A 24 -5.18 -7.29 -5.74
CA GLY A 24 -5.15 -8.35 -6.76
C GLY A 24 -3.75 -8.64 -7.32
N PHE A 25 -2.70 -7.92 -6.88
CA PHE A 25 -1.32 -8.24 -7.25
C PHE A 25 -0.78 -9.41 -6.45
N SER A 26 0.23 -10.11 -6.99
CA SER A 26 0.99 -11.09 -6.21
C SER A 26 1.86 -10.39 -5.16
N SER A 27 2.08 -11.07 -4.03
CA SER A 27 2.95 -10.58 -2.96
C SER A 27 4.40 -10.36 -3.44
N GLU A 28 4.87 -11.18 -4.39
CA GLU A 28 6.19 -11.01 -5.01
C GLU A 28 6.24 -9.73 -5.86
N ARG A 29 5.19 -9.44 -6.65
CA ARG A 29 5.13 -8.20 -7.41
C ARG A 29 5.13 -6.99 -6.49
N LEU A 30 4.35 -7.01 -5.43
CA LEU A 30 4.32 -5.93 -4.44
C LEU A 30 5.68 -5.76 -3.75
N ARG A 31 6.39 -6.84 -3.45
CA ARG A 31 7.76 -6.80 -2.91
C ARG A 31 8.74 -6.12 -3.88
N GLN A 32 8.65 -6.43 -5.17
CA GLN A 32 9.48 -5.79 -6.20
C GLN A 32 9.18 -4.28 -6.30
N LEU A 33 7.90 -3.90 -6.33
CA LEU A 33 7.48 -2.49 -6.33
C LEU A 33 7.93 -1.76 -5.06
N SER A 34 7.89 -2.43 -3.90
CA SER A 34 8.37 -1.88 -2.64
C SER A 34 9.88 -1.59 -2.69
N ARG A 35 10.66 -2.51 -3.28
CA ARG A 35 12.11 -2.32 -3.49
C ARG A 35 12.41 -1.19 -4.48
N ALA A 36 11.56 -1.00 -5.48
CA ALA A 36 11.67 0.08 -6.46
C ALA A 36 11.21 1.45 -5.92
N GLY A 37 10.60 1.50 -4.73
CA GLY A 37 10.01 2.72 -4.17
C GLY A 37 8.67 3.12 -4.80
N GLU A 38 8.07 2.25 -5.61
CA GLU A 38 6.79 2.49 -6.30
C GLU A 38 5.56 2.08 -5.48
N PHE A 39 5.77 1.34 -4.39
CA PHE A 39 4.71 0.89 -3.48
C PHE A 39 5.04 1.31 -2.04
N PRO A 40 4.09 1.87 -1.28
CA PRO A 40 4.33 2.46 0.04
C PRO A 40 4.48 1.37 1.13
N ALA A 41 5.54 0.57 1.02
CA ALA A 41 5.90 -0.40 2.05
C ALA A 41 7.31 -0.09 2.58
N ARG A 42 7.46 -0.21 3.90
CA ARG A 42 8.75 -0.05 4.58
C ARG A 42 9.19 -1.38 5.17
N LYS A 43 10.48 -1.66 5.12
CA LYS A 43 11.06 -2.84 5.76
C LYS A 43 11.37 -2.51 7.21
N ILE A 44 10.73 -3.22 8.15
CA ILE A 44 10.89 -3.04 9.59
C ILE A 44 11.51 -4.30 10.19
N GLY A 45 12.51 -4.13 11.05
CA GLY A 45 13.25 -5.23 11.70
C GLY A 45 14.70 -5.34 11.21
N ILE A 46 15.42 -6.33 11.72
CA ILE A 46 16.87 -6.50 11.48
C ILE A 46 17.15 -7.82 10.78
N GLY A 47 18.04 -7.80 9.78
CA GLY A 47 18.52 -8.99 9.08
C GLY A 47 17.41 -9.81 8.43
N ASN A 48 17.41 -11.13 8.71
CA ASN A 48 16.46 -12.10 8.17
C ASN A 48 15.05 -11.99 8.77
N HIS A 49 14.89 -11.26 9.88
CA HIS A 49 13.59 -11.03 10.52
C HIS A 49 12.90 -9.76 10.04
N ALA A 50 13.51 -9.06 9.08
CA ALA A 50 12.97 -7.81 8.56
C ALA A 50 11.75 -8.07 7.65
N VAL A 51 10.60 -7.52 8.06
CA VAL A 51 9.29 -7.71 7.41
C VAL A 51 8.84 -6.41 6.74
N TRP A 52 8.12 -6.55 5.62
CA TRP A 52 7.50 -5.40 4.96
C TRP A 52 6.20 -5.04 5.66
N ARG A 53 6.08 -3.76 6.02
CA ARG A 53 4.91 -3.17 6.68
C ARG A 53 4.42 -1.98 5.89
N ILE A 54 3.12 -1.84 5.85
CA ILE A 54 2.40 -0.85 5.06
C ILE A 54 1.50 -0.09 6.02
N ASP A 55 1.60 1.24 5.98
CA ASP A 55 0.68 2.11 6.68
C ASP A 55 -0.61 2.29 5.86
N LYS A 56 -1.76 2.24 6.53
CA LYS A 56 -3.08 2.39 5.90
C LYS A 56 -3.19 3.69 5.10
N ASP A 57 -2.75 4.81 5.65
CA ASP A 57 -2.99 6.12 5.04
C ASP A 57 -2.12 6.30 3.79
N GLU A 58 -0.88 5.80 3.84
CA GLU A 58 0.01 5.77 2.68
C GLU A 58 -0.51 4.84 1.57
N PHE A 59 -1.05 3.67 1.95
CA PHE A 59 -1.67 2.75 1.00
C PHE A 59 -2.88 3.37 0.29
N VAL A 60 -3.78 4.00 1.04
CA VAL A 60 -4.97 4.67 0.46
C VAL A 60 -4.54 5.76 -0.49
N SER A 61 -3.57 6.60 -0.10
CA SER A 61 -3.04 7.67 -0.94
C SER A 61 -2.46 7.13 -2.25
N TRP A 62 -1.69 6.04 -2.18
CA TRP A 62 -1.16 5.35 -3.35
C TRP A 62 -2.26 4.76 -4.23
N TRP A 63 -3.27 4.12 -3.63
CA TRP A 63 -4.37 3.49 -4.35
C TRP A 63 -5.19 4.50 -5.14
N GLU A 64 -5.53 5.64 -4.53
CA GLU A 64 -6.23 6.73 -5.22
C GLU A 64 -5.40 7.32 -6.37
N SER A 65 -4.07 7.45 -6.20
CA SER A 65 -3.19 7.90 -7.29
C SER A 65 -3.23 6.97 -8.52
N LYS A 66 -3.43 5.67 -8.31
CA LYS A 66 -3.51 4.66 -9.39
C LYS A 66 -4.86 4.69 -10.09
N LYS A 67 -5.96 4.98 -9.38
CA LYS A 67 -7.28 5.16 -10.00
C LYS A 67 -7.27 6.32 -10.99
N ILE A 68 -6.66 7.46 -10.60
CA ILE A 68 -6.54 8.64 -11.48
C ILE A 68 -5.77 8.29 -12.76
N GLN A 69 -4.66 7.54 -12.65
CA GLN A 69 -3.89 7.07 -13.81
C GLN A 69 -4.64 6.08 -14.72
N GLY A 70 -5.67 5.40 -14.20
CA GLY A 70 -6.52 4.49 -14.98
C GLY A 70 -7.54 5.24 -15.84
N VAL A 71 -8.06 6.37 -15.36
CA VAL A 71 -9.05 7.20 -16.07
C VAL A 71 -8.43 7.88 -17.30
N ASP A 72 -7.20 8.39 -17.18
CA ASP A 72 -6.51 9.07 -18.29
C ASP A 72 -6.13 8.14 -19.46
N LYS A 73 -6.03 6.83 -19.22
CA LYS A 73 -5.69 5.85 -20.27
C LYS A 73 -6.87 5.47 -21.15
N HIS A 74 -8.10 5.60 -20.65
CA HIS A 74 -9.32 5.35 -21.42
C HIS A 74 -9.85 6.59 -22.15
N ALA A 75 -9.43 7.80 -21.77
CA ALA A 75 -9.80 9.05 -22.45
C ALA A 75 -9.10 9.29 -23.81
N LYS A 76 -8.19 8.39 -24.24
CA LYS A 76 -7.46 8.52 -25.51
C LYS A 76 -8.09 7.78 -26.69
N TYR A 77 -9.24 7.14 -26.50
CA TYR A 77 -9.96 6.41 -27.55
C TYR A 77 -11.46 6.74 -27.55
N THR A 78 -11.79 8.02 -27.41
CA THR A 78 -13.13 8.56 -27.70
C THR A 78 -12.95 9.89 -28.41
#